data_AF-A0A7C1EPE1-F1
#
_entry.id   AF-A0A7C1EPE1-F1
#
_cell.length_a   1.000
_cell.length_b   1.000
_cell.length_c   1.000
_cell.angle_alpha   90.00
_cell.angle_beta   90.00
_cell.angle_gamma   90.00
#
_symmetry.space_group_name_H-M   'P 1'
#
loop_
_entity.id
_entity.type
_entity.pdbx_description
1 polymer ?
#
loop_
_entity_poly.entity_id
_entity_poly.type
_entity_poly.pdbx_seq_one_letter_code
_entity_poly.pdbx_strand_id
1 'polypeptide(L)'
;MEGLFSNHAIRRSESDRLENPPNRFALNGLASASNRRRETPRRPGWAKLDDFASIGIIRCMSNENDNFTSDANPELVQFFKALADETRLKIVGLLAKENLTGEQLAEMLAVKPATISHHLAKLAEANLVEVEGQRGREKPYRLRLDAIQNMAQRLLAQETLHAAATDVDVDAFDRKVVRAFVRRDGSLKEIPAAQKKLQAVLRYIAREFEPERRYSEKQVNAILGRFHPDIASLRRYLIIYKLMERDPNGAQYWKPADKPQTR
;
A
#
# COMPACT_ATOMS: atom_id res chain seq x y z
N MET A 1 21.70 45.01 -10.50
CA MET A 1 20.66 43.98 -10.70
C MET A 1 20.27 43.46 -9.33
N GLU A 2 19.45 44.17 -8.54
CA GLU A 2 18.07 44.63 -8.86
C GLU A 2 17.19 43.42 -9.18
N GLY A 3 16.10 43.12 -8.47
CA GLY A 3 15.40 43.85 -7.40
C GLY A 3 14.03 44.33 -7.87
N LEU A 4 13.25 44.86 -6.90
CA LEU A 4 12.06 45.73 -7.00
C LEU A 4 10.86 45.21 -6.16
N PHE A 5 10.37 46.09 -5.27
CA PHE A 5 8.95 46.44 -5.02
C PHE A 5 7.88 45.33 -4.80
N SER A 6 6.97 45.44 -3.82
CA SER A 6 6.77 46.50 -2.82
C SER A 6 5.84 46.07 -1.67
N ASN A 7 5.77 46.92 -0.63
CA ASN A 7 4.58 47.42 0.10
C ASN A 7 3.28 46.56 0.19
N HIS A 8 2.54 46.54 1.30
CA HIS A 8 2.59 47.45 2.48
C HIS A 8 1.84 46.87 3.70
N ALA A 9 2.19 47.34 4.91
CA ALA A 9 1.26 47.78 5.98
C ALA A 9 0.24 46.78 6.61
N ILE A 10 -0.38 47.00 7.79
CA ILE A 10 -0.28 47.89 8.99
C ILE A 10 -1.24 47.21 10.03
N ARG A 11 -1.10 47.20 11.36
CA ARG A 11 -0.08 47.53 12.38
C ARG A 11 -0.59 46.96 13.73
N ARG A 12 0.32 46.52 14.61
CA ARG A 12 0.30 46.71 16.10
C ARG A 12 -0.99 46.26 16.86
N SER A 13 -1.07 46.27 18.19
CA SER A 13 -0.11 46.68 19.24
C SER A 13 -0.18 45.63 20.37
N GLU A 14 0.91 45.04 20.89
CA GLU A 14 2.09 45.64 21.58
C GLU A 14 1.85 45.76 23.09
N SER A 15 2.92 45.60 23.88
CA SER A 15 3.00 45.77 25.35
C SER A 15 2.59 44.57 26.24
N ASP A 16 3.26 44.28 27.36
CA ASP A 16 4.71 44.35 27.65
C ASP A 16 5.03 43.65 29.00
N ARG A 17 6.32 43.34 29.25
CA ARG A 17 6.97 43.21 30.60
C ARG A 17 6.42 42.17 31.61
N LEU A 18 7.06 41.89 32.75
CA LEU A 18 8.45 41.46 33.07
C LEU A 18 8.50 41.03 34.58
N GLU A 19 9.66 40.61 35.10
CA GLU A 19 10.06 40.68 36.54
C GLU A 19 9.29 39.90 37.65
N ASN A 20 9.61 38.60 37.78
CA ASN A 20 10.46 37.98 38.83
C ASN A 20 10.94 38.83 40.06
N PRO A 21 11.25 38.26 41.26
CA PRO A 21 10.63 37.17 42.04
C PRO A 21 9.90 37.71 43.32
N PRO A 22 10.46 37.88 44.57
CA PRO A 22 11.69 37.42 45.25
C PRO A 22 11.48 36.26 46.29
N ASN A 23 12.50 35.96 47.11
CA ASN A 23 12.60 34.90 48.15
C ASN A 23 13.06 35.48 49.50
N ARG A 24 12.60 34.97 50.67
CA ARG A 24 13.39 35.08 51.93
C ARG A 24 13.00 34.12 53.10
N PHE A 25 14.01 33.89 53.95
CA PHE A 25 14.06 33.20 55.27
C PHE A 25 14.05 31.64 55.22
N ALA A 26 15.03 30.88 55.75
CA ALA A 26 15.87 30.90 56.98
C ALA A 26 15.21 30.13 58.16
N LEU A 27 15.89 29.28 58.96
CA LEU A 27 17.31 28.84 58.99
C LEU A 27 17.48 27.52 59.80
N ASN A 28 18.67 26.91 59.74
CA ASN A 28 19.27 25.92 60.67
C ASN A 28 18.74 24.46 60.75
N GLY A 29 19.67 23.51 60.96
CA GLY A 29 19.38 22.10 61.31
C GLY A 29 20.33 21.05 60.69
N LEU A 30 21.56 20.89 61.21
CA LEU A 30 22.54 19.90 60.73
C LEU A 30 22.48 18.58 61.51
N ALA A 31 22.30 17.45 60.80
CA ALA A 31 22.64 16.11 61.27
C ALA A 31 22.89 15.19 60.07
N SER A 32 23.89 14.31 60.14
CA SER A 32 24.30 13.42 59.04
C SER A 32 23.66 12.03 59.14
N ALA A 33 23.04 11.56 58.07
CA ALA A 33 22.58 10.18 57.91
C ALA A 33 22.56 9.77 56.43
N SER A 34 22.82 8.49 56.16
CA SER A 34 23.11 7.98 54.83
C SER A 34 21.88 7.53 54.01
N ASN A 35 21.98 7.75 52.70
CA ASN A 35 21.29 7.02 51.62
C ASN A 35 19.76 7.22 51.44
N ARG A 36 19.32 7.19 50.16
CA ARG A 36 17.93 7.21 49.64
C ARG A 36 17.05 8.44 49.96
N ARG A 37 17.03 9.39 49.02
CA ARG A 37 15.78 10.01 48.51
C ARG A 37 15.71 9.63 47.02
N ARG A 38 14.58 9.22 46.41
CA ARG A 38 13.21 9.77 46.42
C ARG A 38 13.14 11.21 45.92
N GLU A 39 13.44 11.39 44.64
CA GLU A 39 12.74 12.38 43.83
C GLU A 39 11.47 11.75 43.27
N THR A 40 10.35 12.48 43.31
CA THR A 40 9.09 12.09 42.66
C THR A 40 8.53 13.26 41.86
N PRO A 41 8.82 13.35 40.55
CA PRO A 41 8.10 14.25 39.68
C PRO A 41 6.82 13.58 39.14
N ARG A 42 5.68 14.17 39.49
CA ARG A 42 4.43 14.26 38.71
C ARG A 42 3.88 12.98 38.06
N ARG A 43 2.69 12.56 38.50
CA ARG A 43 1.76 11.77 37.67
C ARG A 43 1.24 12.65 36.52
N PRO A 44 1.34 12.23 35.25
CA PRO A 44 0.16 11.95 34.46
C PRO A 44 -0.52 10.72 35.09
N GLY A 45 -1.83 10.70 35.31
CA GLY A 45 -2.79 11.09 34.29
C GLY A 45 -3.04 9.91 33.36
N TRP A 46 -3.20 8.70 33.92
CA TRP A 46 -3.89 7.64 33.21
C TRP A 46 -5.32 8.15 32.95
N ALA A 47 -5.67 8.27 31.67
CA ALA A 47 -7.04 8.61 31.27
C ALA A 47 -8.01 7.58 31.86
N LYS A 48 -9.26 7.99 32.11
CA LYS A 48 -10.19 7.18 32.90
C LYS A 48 -10.53 5.89 32.13
N LEU A 49 -10.90 4.84 32.86
CA LEU A 49 -11.40 3.60 32.27
C LEU A 49 -12.74 3.78 31.52
N ASP A 50 -13.31 4.98 31.53
CA ASP A 50 -14.58 5.34 30.88
C ASP A 50 -14.37 6.07 29.53
N ASP A 51 -13.16 6.54 29.20
CA ASP A 51 -12.86 7.33 27.99
C ASP A 51 -12.62 6.44 26.73
N PHE A 52 -13.00 5.16 26.76
CA PHE A 52 -12.79 4.20 25.65
C PHE A 52 -13.69 4.42 24.41
N ALA A 53 -14.62 5.38 24.47
CA ALA A 53 -15.53 5.72 23.36
C ALA A 53 -14.83 6.20 22.06
N SER A 54 -13.53 6.49 22.11
CA SER A 54 -12.74 7.00 20.98
C SER A 54 -11.92 5.94 20.22
N ILE A 55 -11.87 4.68 20.68
CA ILE A 55 -11.31 3.59 19.85
C ILE A 55 -12.40 3.16 18.87
N GLY A 56 -12.18 3.40 17.57
CA GLY A 56 -13.16 3.28 16.48
C GLY A 56 -13.61 1.85 16.14
N ILE A 57 -14.18 1.12 17.10
CA ILE A 57 -14.81 -0.17 16.89
C ILE A 57 -16.15 0.05 16.17
N ILE A 58 -16.10 -0.09 14.84
CA ILE A 58 -17.23 -0.02 13.91
C ILE A 58 -17.86 1.39 13.81
N ARG A 59 -17.40 2.18 12.84
CA ARG A 59 -18.27 3.13 12.14
C ARG A 59 -18.78 2.47 10.85
N CYS A 60 -20.04 2.71 10.51
CA CYS A 60 -20.73 2.11 9.36
C CYS A 60 -19.97 2.39 8.05
N MET A 61 -19.99 1.52 7.03
CA MET A 61 -21.18 1.09 6.28
C MET A 61 -22.13 2.25 5.91
N SER A 62 -21.58 3.26 5.24
CA SER A 62 -22.32 3.91 4.14
C SER A 62 -22.09 3.10 2.87
N ASN A 63 -23.12 2.97 2.03
CA ASN A 63 -23.04 2.29 0.73
C ASN A 63 -23.36 3.31 -0.35
N GLU A 64 -22.32 3.90 -0.95
CA GLU A 64 -22.44 4.84 -2.06
C GLU A 64 -21.84 4.20 -3.31
N ASN A 65 -22.54 4.34 -4.44
CA ASN A 65 -22.18 3.72 -5.71
C ASN A 65 -21.11 4.55 -6.42
N ASP A 66 -19.87 4.50 -5.91
CA ASP A 66 -18.74 5.03 -6.66
C ASP A 66 -18.39 4.06 -7.81
N ASN A 67 -18.49 4.61 -9.01
CA ASN A 67 -18.31 3.90 -10.27
C ASN A 67 -16.87 3.38 -10.40
N PHE A 68 -16.67 2.07 -10.25
CA PHE A 68 -15.35 1.43 -10.26
C PHE A 68 -14.77 1.36 -11.69
N THR A 69 -14.45 2.51 -12.27
CA THR A 69 -13.55 2.62 -13.43
C THR A 69 -12.14 2.34 -12.95
N SER A 70 -11.64 1.13 -13.21
CA SER A 70 -10.26 0.77 -12.91
C SER A 70 -9.29 1.61 -13.73
N ASP A 71 -8.25 2.14 -13.07
CA ASP A 71 -7.14 2.87 -13.69
C ASP A 71 -6.11 1.91 -14.34
N ALA A 72 -6.55 0.71 -14.73
CA ALA A 72 -5.82 -0.19 -15.60
C ALA A 72 -5.61 0.46 -16.97
N ASN A 73 -4.41 1.05 -17.16
CA ASN A 73 -3.95 1.74 -18.38
C ASN A 73 -4.55 1.12 -19.67
N PRO A 74 -5.54 1.79 -20.30
CA PRO A 74 -6.36 1.15 -21.32
C PRO A 74 -5.58 0.88 -22.61
N GLU A 75 -4.57 1.72 -22.91
CA GLU A 75 -3.65 1.55 -24.04
C GLU A 75 -2.85 0.26 -23.92
N LEU A 76 -2.40 -0.07 -22.71
CA LEU A 76 -1.62 -1.25 -22.36
C LEU A 76 -2.48 -2.53 -22.40
N VAL A 77 -3.73 -2.44 -21.95
CA VAL A 77 -4.72 -3.52 -22.09
C VAL A 77 -5.07 -3.74 -23.57
N GLN A 78 -5.19 -2.68 -24.37
CA GLN A 78 -5.45 -2.76 -25.81
C GLN A 78 -4.27 -3.36 -26.59
N PHE A 79 -3.05 -2.93 -26.26
CA PHE A 79 -1.79 -3.48 -26.78
C PHE A 79 -1.69 -4.99 -26.57
N PHE A 80 -1.94 -5.49 -25.36
CA PHE A 80 -1.95 -6.93 -25.11
C PHE A 80 -3.09 -7.66 -25.84
N LYS A 81 -4.30 -7.09 -25.93
CA LYS A 81 -5.39 -7.69 -26.73
C LYS A 81 -5.04 -7.76 -28.23
N ALA A 82 -4.26 -6.81 -28.74
CA ALA A 82 -3.76 -6.84 -30.11
C ALA A 82 -2.63 -7.85 -30.33
N LEU A 83 -1.80 -8.14 -29.32
CA LEU A 83 -0.71 -9.14 -29.40
C LEU A 83 -1.09 -10.56 -28.95
N ALA A 84 -2.20 -10.76 -28.22
CA ALA A 84 -2.64 -12.07 -27.73
C ALA A 84 -3.35 -12.92 -28.81
N ASP A 85 -2.70 -13.09 -29.97
CA ASP A 85 -3.22 -13.82 -31.13
C ASP A 85 -2.07 -14.27 -32.04
N GLU A 86 -2.08 -15.55 -32.42
CA GLU A 86 -0.99 -16.19 -33.14
C GLU A 86 -0.76 -15.57 -34.54
N THR A 87 -1.83 -15.22 -35.26
CA THR A 87 -1.72 -14.62 -36.60
C THR A 87 -1.21 -13.18 -36.51
N ARG A 88 -1.68 -12.40 -35.52
CA ARG A 88 -1.18 -11.03 -35.29
C ARG A 88 0.30 -11.03 -34.87
N LEU A 89 0.75 -11.98 -34.06
CA LEU A 89 2.17 -12.16 -33.74
C LEU A 89 3.01 -12.52 -34.98
N LYS A 90 2.49 -13.40 -35.86
CA LYS A 90 3.15 -13.72 -37.14
C LYS A 90 3.23 -12.50 -38.06
N ILE A 91 2.16 -11.72 -38.20
CA ILE A 91 2.16 -10.46 -38.97
C ILE A 91 3.21 -9.49 -38.40
N VAL A 92 3.24 -9.27 -37.09
CA VAL A 92 4.26 -8.43 -36.43
C VAL A 92 5.68 -8.95 -36.68
N GLY A 93 5.90 -10.27 -36.62
CA GLY A 93 7.20 -10.89 -36.87
C GLY A 93 7.66 -10.87 -38.34
N LEU A 94 6.74 -10.72 -39.30
CA LEU A 94 7.06 -10.45 -40.70
C LEU A 94 7.35 -8.95 -40.92
N LEU A 95 6.47 -8.07 -40.42
CA LEU A 95 6.63 -6.61 -40.52
C LEU A 95 7.83 -6.05 -39.71
N ALA A 96 8.42 -6.84 -38.83
CA ALA A 96 9.69 -6.55 -38.17
C ALA A 96 10.93 -6.76 -39.08
N LYS A 97 10.76 -7.37 -40.27
CA LYS A 97 11.84 -7.60 -41.25
C LYS A 97 11.76 -6.64 -42.42
N GLU A 98 10.56 -6.47 -42.98
CA GLU A 98 10.28 -5.67 -44.18
C GLU A 98 8.82 -5.21 -44.22
N ASN A 99 8.54 -4.15 -44.98
CA ASN A 99 7.19 -3.57 -45.06
C ASN A 99 6.38 -4.31 -46.14
N LEU A 100 5.26 -4.93 -45.76
CA LEU A 100 4.50 -5.86 -46.62
C LEU A 100 3.05 -5.38 -46.86
N THR A 101 2.51 -5.71 -48.03
CA THR A 101 1.10 -5.49 -48.36
C THR A 101 0.20 -6.52 -47.66
N GLY A 102 -1.09 -6.21 -47.54
CA GLY A 102 -2.08 -7.17 -47.02
C GLY A 102 -2.27 -8.42 -47.89
N GLU A 103 -1.86 -8.38 -49.16
CA GLU A 103 -1.92 -9.51 -50.09
C GLU A 103 -0.69 -10.42 -49.91
N GLN A 104 0.51 -9.84 -49.79
CA GLN A 104 1.72 -10.59 -49.44
C GLN A 104 1.58 -11.29 -48.08
N LEU A 105 1.05 -10.59 -47.07
CA LEU A 105 0.77 -11.18 -45.75
C LEU A 105 -0.28 -12.30 -45.80
N ALA A 106 -1.23 -12.25 -46.74
CA ALA A 106 -2.23 -13.30 -46.94
C ALA A 106 -1.61 -14.56 -47.56
N GLU A 107 -0.77 -14.39 -48.58
CA GLU A 107 -0.05 -15.48 -49.24
C GLU A 107 0.97 -16.15 -48.30
N MET A 108 1.85 -15.36 -47.68
CA MET A 108 2.91 -15.86 -46.77
C MET A 108 2.39 -16.60 -45.54
N LEU A 109 1.17 -16.30 -45.09
CA LEU A 109 0.53 -16.94 -43.93
C LEU A 109 -0.50 -18.00 -44.32
N ALA A 110 -0.79 -18.19 -45.62
CA ALA A 110 -1.90 -19.02 -46.13
C ALA A 110 -3.27 -18.66 -45.51
N VAL A 111 -3.53 -17.37 -45.31
CA VAL A 111 -4.74 -16.81 -44.67
C VAL A 111 -5.51 -15.95 -45.67
N LYS A 112 -6.85 -15.94 -45.61
CA LYS A 112 -7.69 -15.14 -46.53
C LYS A 112 -7.40 -13.63 -46.37
N PRO A 113 -7.31 -12.83 -47.46
CA PRO A 113 -7.04 -11.39 -47.37
C PRO A 113 -7.98 -10.61 -46.43
N ALA A 114 -9.28 -10.95 -46.40
CA ALA A 114 -10.24 -10.33 -45.48
C ALA A 114 -9.89 -10.55 -43.98
N THR A 115 -9.31 -11.70 -43.64
CA THR A 115 -8.84 -12.01 -42.29
C THR A 115 -7.56 -11.25 -41.96
N ILE A 116 -6.64 -11.10 -42.91
CA ILE A 116 -5.47 -10.22 -42.77
C ILE A 116 -5.89 -8.76 -42.56
N SER A 117 -6.83 -8.24 -43.35
CA SER A 117 -7.38 -6.89 -43.16
C SER A 117 -7.99 -6.68 -41.77
N HIS A 118 -8.70 -7.68 -41.23
CA HIS A 118 -9.23 -7.62 -39.86
C HIS A 118 -8.11 -7.59 -38.81
N HIS A 119 -7.06 -8.41 -38.97
CA HIS A 119 -5.91 -8.43 -38.08
C HIS A 119 -5.09 -7.13 -38.15
N LEU A 120 -4.87 -6.58 -39.34
CA LEU A 120 -4.18 -5.30 -39.54
C LEU A 120 -4.97 -4.12 -38.95
N ALA A 121 -6.31 -4.11 -39.08
CA ALA A 121 -7.15 -3.13 -38.41
C ALA A 121 -6.98 -3.18 -36.88
N LYS A 122 -6.96 -4.38 -36.28
CA LYS A 122 -6.74 -4.55 -34.83
C LYS A 122 -5.33 -4.17 -34.36
N LEU A 123 -4.31 -4.35 -35.22
CA LEU A 123 -2.95 -3.86 -34.96
C LEU A 123 -2.85 -2.32 -35.09
N ALA A 124 -3.54 -1.73 -36.07
CA ALA A 124 -3.58 -0.27 -36.28
C ALA A 124 -4.37 0.45 -35.17
N GLU A 125 -5.49 -0.11 -34.72
CA GLU A 125 -6.24 0.35 -33.55
C GLU A 125 -5.34 0.43 -32.29
N ALA A 126 -4.47 -0.57 -32.10
CA ALA A 126 -3.49 -0.60 -31.01
C ALA A 126 -2.18 0.13 -31.31
N ASN A 127 -2.13 0.92 -32.39
CA ASN A 127 -1.01 1.76 -32.79
C ASN A 127 0.32 0.99 -33.02
N LEU A 128 0.23 -0.30 -33.39
CA LEU A 128 1.36 -1.21 -33.63
C LEU A 128 1.83 -1.20 -35.08
N VAL A 129 0.95 -0.93 -36.04
CA VAL A 129 1.27 -0.83 -37.47
C VAL A 129 0.68 0.45 -38.05
N GLU A 130 1.34 0.98 -39.07
CA GLU A 130 0.89 2.11 -39.89
C GLU A 130 0.97 1.76 -41.38
N VAL A 131 0.27 2.51 -42.22
CA VAL A 131 0.39 2.38 -43.68
C VAL A 131 1.48 3.31 -44.18
N GLU A 132 2.44 2.77 -44.91
CA GLU A 132 3.53 3.53 -45.50
C GLU A 132 3.16 4.05 -46.90
N GLY A 133 3.27 5.36 -47.09
CA GLY A 133 3.01 6.03 -48.36
C GLY A 133 1.53 6.33 -48.66
N GLN A 134 1.31 7.35 -49.49
CA GLN A 134 -0.03 7.80 -49.91
C GLN A 134 -0.32 7.61 -51.41
N ARG A 135 0.68 7.20 -52.21
CA ARG A 135 0.61 7.16 -53.69
C ARG A 135 1.02 5.79 -54.22
N GLY A 136 0.02 4.93 -54.41
CA GLY A 136 0.14 3.57 -54.94
C GLY A 136 -1.23 2.91 -55.02
N ARG A 137 -1.36 1.80 -55.77
CA ARG A 137 -2.54 0.92 -55.67
C ARG A 137 -2.42 0.05 -54.43
N GLU A 138 -1.30 -0.63 -54.32
CA GLU A 138 -0.88 -1.35 -53.12
C GLU A 138 -0.38 -0.38 -52.05
N LYS A 139 -0.61 -0.76 -50.80
CA LYS A 139 -0.28 0.03 -49.61
C LYS A 139 0.45 -0.90 -48.63
N PRO A 140 1.78 -0.83 -48.52
CA PRO A 140 2.53 -1.62 -47.56
C PRO A 140 2.25 -1.13 -46.13
N TYR A 141 2.30 -2.05 -45.18
CA TYR A 141 2.23 -1.78 -43.76
C TYR A 141 3.64 -1.79 -43.18
N ARG A 142 3.89 -0.88 -42.24
CA ARG A 142 5.16 -0.73 -41.51
C ARG A 142 4.93 -0.99 -40.03
N LEU A 143 5.83 -1.73 -39.38
CA LEU A 143 5.77 -1.95 -37.94
C LEU A 143 6.25 -0.71 -37.17
N ARG A 144 5.45 -0.25 -36.21
CA ARG A 144 5.80 0.86 -35.32
C ARG A 144 6.67 0.37 -34.16
N LEU A 145 7.92 0.02 -34.47
CA LEU A 145 8.90 -0.48 -33.50
C LEU A 145 9.03 0.43 -32.26
N ASP A 146 9.02 1.75 -32.45
CA ASP A 146 9.10 2.73 -31.36
C ASP A 146 7.90 2.62 -30.40
N ALA A 147 6.71 2.28 -30.91
CA ALA A 147 5.51 2.10 -30.08
C ALA A 147 5.64 0.85 -29.19
N ILE A 148 6.19 -0.23 -29.74
CA ILE A 148 6.48 -1.47 -29.00
C ILE A 148 7.53 -1.20 -27.92
N GLN A 149 8.62 -0.50 -28.26
CA GLN A 149 9.67 -0.16 -27.30
C GLN A 149 9.14 0.74 -26.17
N ASN A 150 8.41 1.81 -26.50
CA ASN A 150 7.83 2.72 -25.51
C ASN A 150 6.81 2.01 -24.60
N MET A 151 5.97 1.13 -25.15
CA MET A 151 5.01 0.36 -24.34
C MET A 151 5.72 -0.69 -23.46
N ALA A 152 6.77 -1.35 -23.97
CA ALA A 152 7.59 -2.28 -23.18
C ALA A 152 8.34 -1.56 -22.04
N GLN A 153 8.86 -0.35 -22.27
CA GLN A 153 9.47 0.47 -21.22
C GLN A 153 8.45 0.88 -20.16
N ARG A 154 7.25 1.33 -20.55
CA ARG A 154 6.14 1.61 -19.62
C ARG A 154 5.72 0.37 -18.82
N LEU A 155 5.69 -0.81 -19.46
CA LEU A 155 5.41 -2.09 -18.80
C LEU A 155 6.47 -2.50 -17.76
N LEU A 156 7.74 -2.17 -18.00
CA LEU A 156 8.84 -2.46 -17.07
C LEU A 156 9.01 -1.38 -15.99
N ALA A 157 8.38 -0.21 -16.15
CA ALA A 157 8.36 0.83 -15.13
C ALA A 157 7.55 0.37 -13.90
N GLN A 158 8.23 0.26 -12.76
CA GLN A 158 7.67 -0.24 -11.50
C GLN A 158 6.38 0.49 -11.08
N GLU A 159 6.30 1.79 -11.33
CA GLU A 159 5.12 2.64 -11.11
C GLU A 159 3.88 2.15 -11.87
N THR A 160 4.03 1.73 -13.13
CA THR A 160 2.91 1.27 -13.97
C THR A 160 2.40 -0.11 -13.51
N LEU A 161 3.31 -0.98 -13.06
CA LEU A 161 2.95 -2.28 -12.47
C LEU A 161 2.29 -2.15 -11.10
N HIS A 162 2.66 -1.13 -10.31
CA HIS A 162 1.96 -0.79 -9.07
C HIS A 162 0.57 -0.18 -9.34
N ALA A 163 0.44 0.75 -10.30
CA ALA A 163 -0.85 1.35 -10.66
C ALA A 163 -1.85 0.31 -11.21
N ALA A 164 -1.39 -0.65 -12.01
CA ALA A 164 -2.22 -1.79 -12.44
C ALA A 164 -2.67 -2.71 -11.29
N ALA A 165 -2.22 -2.46 -10.05
CA ALA A 165 -2.56 -3.20 -8.85
C ALA A 165 -3.10 -2.33 -7.69
N THR A 166 -3.19 -1.00 -7.82
CA THR A 166 -3.74 -0.13 -6.75
C THR A 166 -5.24 -0.36 -6.52
N ASP A 167 -5.97 -0.69 -7.57
CA ASP A 167 -7.39 -1.04 -7.52
C ASP A 167 -7.65 -2.43 -6.91
N VAL A 168 -6.60 -3.26 -6.79
CA VAL A 168 -6.72 -4.57 -6.17
C VAL A 168 -6.73 -4.40 -4.66
N ASP A 169 -7.92 -4.50 -4.07
CA ASP A 169 -8.12 -4.52 -2.63
C ASP A 169 -7.43 -5.75 -1.98
N VAL A 170 -6.14 -5.63 -1.70
CA VAL A 170 -5.29 -6.66 -1.10
C VAL A 170 -5.79 -7.10 0.29
N ASP A 171 -6.47 -6.20 1.00
CA ASP A 171 -7.08 -6.46 2.30
C ASP A 171 -8.52 -7.05 2.16
N ALA A 172 -9.09 -7.22 0.96
CA ALA A 172 -10.45 -7.75 0.76
C ALA A 172 -10.64 -9.12 1.41
N PHE A 173 -9.67 -10.01 1.18
CA PHE A 173 -9.65 -11.35 1.77
C PHE A 173 -9.55 -11.27 3.29
N ASP A 174 -8.67 -10.41 3.81
CA ASP A 174 -8.46 -10.23 5.23
C ASP A 174 -9.71 -9.68 5.92
N ARG A 175 -10.34 -8.61 5.39
CA ARG A 175 -11.59 -8.06 5.94
C ARG A 175 -12.74 -9.07 5.88
N LYS A 176 -12.80 -9.92 4.84
CA LYS A 176 -13.78 -11.02 4.73
C LYS A 176 -13.53 -12.13 5.77
N VAL A 177 -12.28 -12.50 6.03
CA VAL A 177 -11.92 -13.48 7.05
C VAL A 177 -12.13 -12.92 8.46
N VAL A 178 -11.68 -11.70 8.73
CA VAL A 178 -11.90 -11.00 10.01
C VAL A 178 -13.40 -10.95 10.34
N ARG A 179 -14.26 -10.53 9.40
CA ARG A 179 -15.73 -10.54 9.57
C ARG A 179 -16.32 -11.93 9.84
N ALA A 180 -15.67 -13.01 9.38
CA ALA A 180 -16.12 -14.38 9.60
C ALA A 180 -15.72 -14.92 10.99
N PHE A 181 -14.51 -14.63 11.48
CA PHE A 181 -13.95 -15.22 12.70
C PHE A 181 -14.02 -14.31 13.94
N VAL A 182 -14.00 -12.99 13.77
CA VAL A 182 -14.11 -12.00 14.85
C VAL A 182 -15.58 -11.71 15.15
N ARG A 183 -15.93 -11.52 16.41
CA ARG A 183 -17.25 -11.13 16.91
C ARG A 183 -17.36 -9.60 17.02
N ARG A 184 -18.57 -9.06 17.28
CA ARG A 184 -18.79 -7.60 17.42
C ARG A 184 -18.05 -6.98 18.63
N ASP A 185 -17.68 -7.78 19.61
CA ASP A 185 -16.90 -7.41 20.80
C ASP A 185 -15.37 -7.42 20.58
N GLY A 186 -14.91 -7.82 19.39
CA GLY A 186 -13.48 -7.98 19.05
C GLY A 186 -12.90 -9.36 19.36
N SER A 187 -13.62 -10.24 20.06
CA SER A 187 -13.14 -11.59 20.39
C SER A 187 -13.23 -12.56 19.21
N LEU A 188 -12.40 -13.60 19.21
CA LEU A 188 -12.44 -14.69 18.22
C LEU A 188 -13.53 -15.71 18.58
N LYS A 189 -14.26 -16.19 17.56
CA LYS A 189 -15.12 -17.38 17.68
C LYS A 189 -14.29 -18.64 17.89
N GLU A 190 -13.19 -18.76 17.15
CA GLU A 190 -12.22 -19.85 17.15
C GLU A 190 -10.91 -19.36 16.51
N ILE A 191 -9.80 -20.07 16.73
CA ILE A 191 -8.55 -19.85 15.98
C ILE A 191 -8.66 -20.60 14.63
N PRO A 192 -8.52 -19.94 13.46
CA PRO A 192 -8.68 -20.61 12.17
C PRO A 192 -7.62 -21.69 11.93
N ALA A 193 -8.02 -22.94 11.68
CA ALA A 193 -7.09 -24.01 11.34
C ALA A 193 -6.37 -23.82 9.98
N ALA A 194 -6.99 -23.11 9.04
CA ALA A 194 -6.43 -22.89 7.71
C ALA A 194 -5.44 -21.71 7.69
N GLN A 195 -4.16 -21.98 7.40
CA GLN A 195 -3.05 -21.01 7.47
C GLN A 195 -3.34 -19.62 6.89
N LYS A 196 -3.91 -19.51 5.67
CA LYS A 196 -4.22 -18.19 5.07
C LYS A 196 -5.26 -17.40 5.88
N LYS A 197 -6.25 -18.08 6.47
CA LYS A 197 -7.26 -17.45 7.36
C LYS A 197 -6.63 -17.06 8.70
N LEU A 198 -5.76 -17.91 9.24
CA LEU A 198 -5.03 -17.65 10.47
C LEU A 198 -4.15 -16.40 10.33
N GLN A 199 -3.37 -16.29 9.25
CA GLN A 199 -2.52 -15.13 8.99
C GLN A 199 -3.32 -13.81 8.87
N ALA A 200 -4.50 -13.83 8.26
CA ALA A 200 -5.38 -12.66 8.19
C ALA A 200 -5.86 -12.21 9.59
N VAL A 201 -6.32 -13.16 10.41
CA VAL A 201 -6.73 -12.88 11.81
C VAL A 201 -5.56 -12.36 12.65
N LEU A 202 -4.35 -12.90 12.45
CA LEU A 202 -3.16 -12.46 13.18
C LEU A 202 -2.65 -11.09 12.70
N ARG A 203 -2.77 -10.75 11.41
CA ARG A 203 -2.51 -9.38 10.92
C ARG A 203 -3.48 -8.37 11.51
N TYR A 204 -4.73 -8.74 11.74
CA TYR A 204 -5.70 -7.91 12.46
C TYR A 204 -5.29 -7.71 13.94
N ILE A 205 -4.97 -8.79 14.66
CA ILE A 205 -4.51 -8.72 16.06
C ILE A 205 -3.19 -7.91 16.20
N ALA A 206 -2.30 -8.01 15.21
CA ALA A 206 -1.05 -7.25 15.14
C ALA A 206 -1.23 -5.73 14.89
N ARG A 207 -2.47 -5.23 14.76
CA ARG A 207 -2.79 -3.78 14.75
C ARG A 207 -2.95 -3.20 16.16
N GLU A 208 -3.18 -4.02 17.20
CA GLU A 208 -3.23 -3.59 18.61
C GLU A 208 -1.84 -3.37 19.24
N PHE A 209 -0.77 -3.76 18.53
CA PHE A 209 0.61 -3.60 18.98
C PHE A 209 1.27 -2.45 18.24
N GLU A 210 1.72 -1.44 18.98
CA GLU A 210 2.51 -0.33 18.46
C GLU A 210 3.85 -0.88 17.92
N PRO A 211 4.27 -0.48 16.70
CA PRO A 211 5.59 -0.84 16.18
C PRO A 211 6.73 -0.39 17.10
N GLU A 212 7.81 -1.19 17.11
CA GLU A 212 9.06 -1.00 17.88
C GLU A 212 8.95 -0.98 19.41
N ARG A 213 7.75 -0.72 19.96
CA ARG A 213 7.47 -0.72 21.39
C ARG A 213 7.73 -2.09 22.01
N ARG A 214 8.49 -2.08 23.12
CA ARG A 214 8.76 -3.26 23.94
C ARG A 214 7.62 -3.53 24.92
N TYR A 215 7.08 -4.74 24.85
CA TYR A 215 6.05 -5.27 25.74
C TYR A 215 6.63 -6.42 26.56
N SER A 216 6.38 -6.44 27.87
CA SER A 216 6.62 -7.62 28.70
C SER A 216 5.60 -8.72 28.40
N GLU A 217 5.93 -9.98 28.73
CA GLU A 217 5.01 -11.11 28.55
C GLU A 217 3.62 -10.86 29.18
N LYS A 218 3.57 -10.23 30.36
CA LYS A 218 2.31 -9.88 31.04
C LYS A 218 1.45 -8.90 30.23
N GLN A 219 2.06 -7.93 29.55
CA GLN A 219 1.35 -6.97 28.71
C GLN A 219 0.85 -7.62 27.41
N VAL A 220 1.67 -8.47 26.77
CA VAL A 220 1.24 -9.26 25.60
C VAL A 220 0.06 -10.16 25.96
N ASN A 221 0.12 -10.87 27.08
CA ASN A 221 -0.96 -11.75 27.53
C ASN A 221 -2.25 -10.97 27.82
N ALA A 222 -2.16 -9.78 28.42
CA ALA A 222 -3.33 -8.93 28.67
C ALA A 222 -3.99 -8.42 27.38
N ILE A 223 -3.21 -8.11 26.34
CA ILE A 223 -3.73 -7.71 25.01
C ILE A 223 -4.39 -8.92 24.34
N LEU A 224 -3.68 -10.05 24.23
CA LEU A 224 -4.17 -11.25 23.54
C LEU A 224 -5.37 -11.90 24.23
N GLY A 225 -5.48 -11.79 25.56
CA GLY A 225 -6.62 -12.31 26.33
C GLY A 225 -7.96 -11.65 25.99
N ARG A 226 -7.96 -10.46 25.37
CA ARG A 226 -9.18 -9.82 24.82
C ARG A 226 -9.69 -10.55 23.58
N PHE A 227 -8.82 -11.27 22.86
CA PHE A 227 -9.14 -11.95 21.61
C PHE A 227 -9.50 -13.42 21.81
N HIS A 228 -8.72 -14.17 22.60
CA HIS A 228 -8.94 -15.61 22.79
C HIS A 228 -8.28 -16.12 24.09
N PRO A 229 -8.89 -17.08 24.82
CA PRO A 229 -8.28 -17.66 26.02
C PRO A 229 -6.99 -18.44 25.73
N ASP A 230 -6.83 -19.03 24.54
CA ASP A 230 -5.55 -19.60 24.11
C ASP A 230 -4.57 -18.50 23.64
N ILE A 231 -4.10 -17.75 24.63
CA ILE A 231 -3.05 -16.73 24.52
C ILE A 231 -1.73 -17.35 24.03
N ALA A 232 -1.43 -18.58 24.46
CA ALA A 232 -0.17 -19.25 24.17
C ALA A 232 -0.01 -19.55 22.68
N SER A 233 -1.06 -20.09 22.04
CA SER A 233 -1.06 -20.32 20.59
C SER A 233 -1.04 -19.03 19.79
N LEU A 234 -1.87 -18.03 20.14
CA LEU A 234 -1.83 -16.71 19.46
C LEU A 234 -0.43 -16.10 19.49
N ARG A 235 0.21 -16.08 20.67
CA ARG A 235 1.57 -15.58 20.87
C ARG A 235 2.61 -16.39 20.09
N ARG A 236 2.47 -17.71 20.03
CA ARG A 236 3.33 -18.59 19.22
C ARG A 236 3.19 -18.30 17.73
N TYR A 237 1.96 -18.14 17.22
CA TYR A 237 1.73 -17.85 15.80
C TYR A 237 2.20 -16.46 15.38
N LEU A 238 2.06 -15.43 16.24
CA LEU A 238 2.59 -14.10 15.97
C LEU A 238 4.12 -14.11 15.75
N ILE A 239 4.85 -14.94 16.50
CA ILE A 239 6.30 -15.16 16.30
C ILE A 239 6.56 -15.97 15.02
N ILE A 240 5.85 -17.10 14.82
CA ILE A 240 6.06 -17.98 13.65
C ILE A 240 5.86 -17.22 12.33
N TYR A 241 4.88 -16.33 12.26
CA TYR A 241 4.61 -15.51 11.06
C TYR A 241 5.32 -14.15 11.07
N LYS A 242 6.29 -13.94 11.98
CA LYS A 242 7.14 -12.72 12.09
C LYS A 242 6.35 -11.40 12.24
N LEU A 243 5.13 -11.48 12.78
CA LEU A 243 4.31 -10.31 13.13
C LEU A 243 4.70 -9.73 14.50
N MET A 244 5.37 -10.54 15.33
CA MET A 244 6.10 -10.08 16.51
C MET A 244 7.45 -10.80 16.61
N GLU A 245 8.42 -10.11 17.17
CA GLU A 245 9.71 -10.66 17.60
C GLU A 245 9.75 -10.79 19.13
N ARG A 246 10.68 -11.61 19.63
CA ARG A 246 10.84 -11.92 21.06
C ARG A 246 12.34 -11.92 21.39
N ASP A 247 12.69 -11.39 22.55
CA ASP A 247 14.06 -11.47 23.08
C ASP A 247 14.47 -12.94 23.33
N PRO A 248 15.75 -13.33 23.13
CA PRO A 248 16.19 -14.71 23.41
C PRO A 248 15.93 -15.16 24.86
N ASN A 249 16.07 -14.26 25.83
CA ASN A 249 15.76 -14.52 27.25
C ASN A 249 14.25 -14.52 27.52
N GLY A 250 13.44 -14.08 26.55
CA GLY A 250 12.00 -14.19 26.55
C GLY A 250 11.22 -13.13 27.33
N ALA A 251 11.92 -12.24 28.04
CA ALA A 251 11.33 -11.21 28.89
C ALA A 251 10.56 -10.12 28.11
N GLN A 252 10.93 -9.89 26.84
CA GLN A 252 10.37 -8.85 25.99
C GLN A 252 9.89 -9.38 24.64
N TYR A 253 8.88 -8.70 24.11
CA TYR A 253 8.27 -8.88 22.80
C TYR A 253 8.11 -7.51 22.14
N TRP A 254 8.14 -7.44 20.81
CA TRP A 254 7.81 -6.23 20.06
C TRP A 254 7.21 -6.58 18.70
N LYS A 255 6.39 -5.68 18.15
CA LYS A 255 6.13 -5.66 16.71
C LYS A 255 7.34 -5.00 16.04
N PRO A 256 8.05 -5.62 15.07
CA PRO A 256 9.08 -4.91 14.31
C PRO A 256 8.45 -3.73 13.53
N ALA A 257 9.25 -2.72 13.18
CA ALA A 257 8.77 -1.67 12.29
C ALA A 257 8.16 -2.26 11.00
N ASP A 258 7.08 -1.66 10.51
CA ASP A 258 6.51 -2.01 9.21
C ASP A 258 7.51 -1.62 8.11
N LYS A 259 8.42 -2.54 7.79
CA LYS A 259 9.39 -2.35 6.70
C LYS A 259 8.61 -2.11 5.40
N PRO A 260 8.96 -1.08 4.60
CA PRO A 260 8.38 -0.92 3.27
C PRO A 260 8.59 -2.24 2.52
N GLN A 261 7.52 -2.80 1.96
CA GLN A 261 7.50 -4.17 1.45
C GLN A 261 8.54 -4.34 0.34
N THR A 262 9.72 -4.82 0.71
CA THR A 262 10.87 -5.00 -0.17
C THR A 262 10.63 -6.29 -0.96
N ARG A 263 9.91 -6.12 -2.07
CA ARG A 263 9.58 -7.14 -3.07
C ARG A 263 10.62 -7.17 -4.18
#